data_AF-A0A3A8QDU1-F1
#
_entry.id   AF-A0A3A8QDU1-F1
#
_cell.length_a   1.000
_cell.length_b   1.000
_cell.length_c   1.000
_cell.angle_alpha   90.00
_cell.angle_beta   90.00
_cell.angle_gamma   90.00
#
_symmetry.space_group_name_H-M   'P 1'
#
loop_
_entity.id
_entity.type
_entity.pdbx_description
1 polymer ?
#
loop_
_entity_poly.entity_id
_entity_poly.type
_entity_poly.pdbx_seq_one_letter_code
_entity_poly.pdbx_strand_id
1 'polypeptide(L)'
;MSAPVYGEPLPEDVLRLEMSEEQVRLGTEAFAPARAPDAARLAERVRGKDVLLVSDDATFLAQVSELLAVLQAHAASVWLQHPDAKVAYRLVLRDEAGFRAWLAEVAPGKLRIIQRADGFELTTSVGKLPGPDRNGPSVPVRGGRQDIAALRRELTRLKGRFTTSDDLCLVPSFGTELVQVARALGGTYVAPERALFDTLCLVYPTPAGARDGGSPHSR
;
A
#
# COMPACT_ATOMS: atom_id res chain seq x y z
N MET A 1 14.64 6.64 -19.81
CA MET A 1 14.23 7.74 -18.91
C MET A 1 13.29 7.17 -17.86
N SER A 2 13.45 7.56 -16.60
CA SER A 2 12.48 7.22 -15.54
C SER A 2 11.14 7.89 -15.84
N ALA A 3 10.04 7.23 -15.46
CA ALA A 3 8.72 7.82 -15.58
C ALA A 3 8.61 9.05 -14.66
N PRO A 4 7.89 10.12 -15.05
CA PRO A 4 7.63 11.22 -14.15
C PRO A 4 6.82 10.73 -12.94
N VAL A 5 7.19 11.22 -11.76
CA VAL A 5 6.53 10.93 -10.48
C VAL A 5 5.33 11.84 -10.33
N TYR A 6 4.17 11.26 -10.09
CA TYR A 6 2.91 11.96 -9.86
C TYR A 6 2.29 11.46 -8.56
N GLY A 7 1.57 12.35 -7.89
CA GLY A 7 0.86 12.11 -6.64
C GLY A 7 0.19 13.40 -6.18
N GLU A 8 -0.29 13.42 -4.95
CA GLU A 8 -0.75 14.64 -4.28
C GLU A 8 0.43 15.35 -3.60
N PRO A 9 0.39 16.69 -3.43
CA PRO A 9 1.33 17.40 -2.58
C PRO A 9 1.40 16.78 -1.18
N LEU A 10 2.52 16.97 -0.49
CA LEU A 10 2.61 16.55 0.91
C LEU A 10 1.55 17.32 1.73
N PRO A 11 0.74 16.63 2.54
CA PRO A 11 -0.27 17.30 3.36
C PRO A 11 0.40 18.13 4.48
N GLU A 12 -0.13 19.32 4.75
CA GLU A 12 0.54 20.34 5.58
C GLU A 12 0.29 20.18 7.11
N ASP A 13 -0.77 19.46 7.51
CA ASP A 13 -1.19 19.29 8.93
C ASP A 13 -1.31 17.80 9.35
N VAL A 14 -0.23 17.04 9.19
CA VAL A 14 -0.21 15.60 9.47
C VAL A 14 0.84 15.20 10.49
N LEU A 15 0.59 14.12 11.24
CA LEU A 15 1.60 13.49 12.05
C LEU A 15 2.57 12.72 11.15
N ARG A 16 3.85 13.09 11.18
CA ARG A 16 4.89 12.43 10.40
C ARG A 16 5.49 11.28 11.19
N LEU A 17 5.31 10.05 10.70
CA LEU A 17 5.93 8.85 11.24
C LEU A 17 7.10 8.43 10.37
N GLU A 18 8.29 8.49 10.96
CA GLU A 18 9.52 8.04 10.34
C GLU A 18 9.79 6.59 10.74
N MET A 19 9.97 5.73 9.75
CA MET A 19 10.18 4.30 9.93
C MET A 19 11.59 3.94 9.49
N SER A 20 12.24 3.15 10.32
CA SER A 20 13.49 2.47 10.00
C SER A 20 13.44 1.08 10.61
N GLU A 21 13.36 0.07 9.75
CA GLU A 21 13.11 -1.32 10.12
C GLU A 21 11.81 -1.46 10.95
N GLU A 22 11.92 -1.90 12.21
CA GLU A 22 10.79 -2.07 13.13
C GLU A 22 10.59 -0.85 14.06
N GLN A 23 11.48 0.14 14.00
CA GLN A 23 11.38 1.35 14.82
C GLN A 23 10.55 2.41 14.12
N VAL A 24 9.65 3.02 14.89
CA VAL A 24 8.81 4.12 14.44
C VAL A 24 9.06 5.33 15.30
N ARG A 25 9.26 6.49 14.67
CA ARG A 25 9.46 7.76 15.36
C ARG A 25 8.38 8.77 15.02
N LEU A 26 7.90 9.46 16.06
CA LEU A 26 7.06 10.64 15.96
C LEU A 26 7.81 11.81 16.61
N GLY A 27 8.50 12.61 15.79
CA GLY A 27 9.44 13.62 16.29
C GLY A 27 10.57 13.01 17.13
N THR A 28 10.60 13.33 18.41
CA THR A 28 11.61 12.80 19.36
C THR A 28 11.19 11.50 20.04
N GLU A 29 9.92 11.10 19.92
CA GLU A 29 9.42 9.88 20.54
C GLU A 29 9.65 8.68 19.62
N ALA A 30 10.07 7.55 20.22
CA ALA A 30 10.26 6.28 19.52
C ALA A 30 9.27 5.24 20.07
N PHE A 31 8.82 4.36 19.17
CA PHE A 31 7.86 3.30 19.43
C PHE A 31 8.35 2.02 18.76
N ALA A 32 8.12 0.88 19.43
CA ALA A 32 8.23 -0.44 18.82
C ALA A 32 6.83 -1.07 18.76
N PRO A 33 6.06 -0.89 17.66
CA PRO A 33 4.65 -1.31 17.58
C PRO A 33 4.40 -2.80 17.80
N ALA A 34 5.42 -3.65 17.62
CA ALA A 34 5.33 -5.08 17.98
C ALA A 34 5.18 -5.32 19.50
N ARG A 35 5.44 -4.31 20.35
CA ARG A 35 5.25 -4.36 21.80
C ARG A 35 3.92 -3.72 22.16
N ALA A 36 3.04 -4.47 22.81
CA ALA A 36 1.69 -4.00 23.17
C ALA A 36 1.65 -2.65 23.92
N PRO A 37 2.54 -2.35 24.89
CA PRO A 37 2.54 -1.03 25.55
C PRO A 37 2.86 0.13 24.59
N ASP A 38 3.79 -0.08 23.66
CA ASP A 38 4.17 0.94 22.68
C ASP A 38 3.10 1.10 21.61
N ALA A 39 2.47 -0.01 21.18
CA ALA A 39 1.31 0.02 20.27
C ALA A 39 0.14 0.82 20.86
N ALA A 40 -0.19 0.59 22.14
CA ALA A 40 -1.25 1.33 22.83
C ALA A 40 -0.92 2.82 22.96
N ARG A 41 0.33 3.16 23.31
CA ARG A 41 0.76 4.56 23.35
C ARG A 41 0.70 5.22 21.98
N LEU A 42 1.14 4.52 20.93
CA LEU A 42 1.08 5.03 19.57
C LEU A 42 -0.37 5.23 19.11
N ALA A 43 -1.25 4.28 19.41
CA ALA A 43 -2.68 4.37 19.14
C ALA A 43 -3.30 5.67 19.68
N GLU A 44 -2.98 6.03 20.93
CA GLU A 44 -3.44 7.30 21.51
C GLU A 44 -2.89 8.53 20.80
N ARG A 45 -1.65 8.49 20.29
CA ARG A 45 -1.07 9.62 19.56
C ARG A 45 -1.72 9.83 18.19
N VAL A 46 -2.06 8.75 17.49
CA VAL A 46 -2.59 8.80 16.12
C VAL A 46 -4.12 8.86 16.06
N ARG A 47 -4.81 8.66 17.19
CA ARG A 47 -6.26 8.57 17.25
C ARG A 47 -6.95 9.78 16.60
N GLY A 48 -7.70 9.53 15.53
CA GLY A 48 -8.42 10.56 14.78
C GLY A 48 -7.53 11.60 14.11
N LYS A 49 -6.25 11.29 13.89
CA LYS A 49 -5.27 12.17 13.23
C LYS A 49 -4.92 11.64 11.84
N ASP A 50 -4.58 12.56 10.95
CA ASP A 50 -3.99 12.24 9.67
C ASP A 50 -2.50 11.95 9.85
N VAL A 51 -2.03 10.88 9.24
CA VAL A 51 -0.67 10.35 9.44
C VAL A 51 0.04 10.21 8.10
N LEU A 52 1.27 10.73 8.02
CA LEU A 52 2.16 10.57 6.88
C LEU A 52 3.30 9.62 7.23
N LEU A 53 3.36 8.51 6.51
CA LEU A 53 4.40 7.50 6.58
C LEU A 53 5.60 7.88 5.72
N VAL A 54 6.77 7.80 6.34
CA VAL A 54 8.07 8.10 5.73
C VAL A 54 8.99 6.94 6.04
N SER A 55 9.55 6.34 5.01
CA SER A 55 10.38 5.14 5.12
C SER A 55 11.79 5.42 4.60
N ASP A 56 12.78 4.79 5.21
CA ASP A 56 14.07 4.57 4.55
C ASP A 56 13.97 3.51 3.43
N ASP A 57 15.06 3.29 2.70
CA ASP A 57 15.12 2.33 1.60
C ASP A 57 15.15 0.85 2.05
N ALA A 58 15.30 0.57 3.35
CA ALA A 58 15.53 -0.78 3.88
C ALA A 58 14.33 -1.34 4.68
N THR A 59 13.31 -0.53 4.93
CA THR A 59 12.14 -0.95 5.70
C THR A 59 11.18 -1.77 4.83
N PHE A 60 10.99 -3.03 5.24
CA PHE A 60 10.08 -3.96 4.60
C PHE A 60 8.65 -3.79 5.11
N LEU A 61 7.67 -3.98 4.22
CA LEU A 61 6.25 -3.93 4.57
C LEU A 61 5.89 -4.87 5.74
N ALA A 62 6.51 -6.05 5.78
CA ALA A 62 6.31 -7.02 6.85
C ALA A 62 6.74 -6.49 8.23
N GLN A 63 7.86 -5.78 8.31
CA GLN A 63 8.42 -5.23 9.57
C GLN A 63 7.49 -4.21 10.21
N VAL A 64 6.74 -3.46 9.39
CA VAL A 64 5.83 -2.42 9.85
C VAL A 64 4.37 -2.88 9.94
N SER A 65 4.07 -4.18 9.81
CA SER A 65 2.67 -4.67 9.80
C SER A 65 1.90 -4.30 11.07
N GLU A 66 2.57 -4.35 12.24
CA GLU A 66 1.99 -3.96 13.53
C GLU A 66 1.68 -2.44 13.58
N LEU A 67 2.55 -1.60 13.01
CA LEU A 67 2.28 -0.17 12.84
C LEU A 67 1.03 0.04 11.97
N LEU A 68 0.98 -0.62 10.81
CA LEU A 68 -0.12 -0.45 9.86
C LEU A 68 -1.46 -0.88 10.47
N ALA A 69 -1.48 -1.92 11.32
CA ALA A 69 -2.66 -2.31 12.07
C ALA A 69 -3.11 -1.25 13.08
N VAL A 70 -2.18 -0.65 13.85
CA VAL A 70 -2.50 0.48 14.75
C VAL A 70 -3.10 1.65 13.96
N LEU A 71 -2.52 2.00 12.82
CA LEU A 71 -3.00 3.10 11.99
C LEU A 71 -4.36 2.79 11.37
N GLN A 72 -4.57 1.57 10.86
CA GLN A 72 -5.85 1.13 10.32
C GLN A 72 -6.98 1.29 11.34
N ALA A 73 -6.73 0.96 12.61
CA ALA A 73 -7.74 0.98 13.67
C ALA A 73 -8.00 2.38 14.27
N HIS A 74 -7.03 3.30 14.18
CA HIS A 74 -7.06 4.52 14.99
C HIS A 74 -6.83 5.83 14.23
N ALA A 75 -6.08 5.84 13.12
CA ALA A 75 -5.84 7.06 12.36
C ALA A 75 -7.10 7.50 11.59
N ALA A 76 -7.26 8.81 11.38
CA ALA A 76 -8.33 9.35 10.53
C ALA A 76 -8.01 9.14 9.04
N SER A 77 -6.76 9.34 8.65
CA SER A 77 -6.25 8.97 7.33
C SER A 77 -4.77 8.61 7.37
N VAL A 78 -4.34 7.82 6.41
CA VAL A 78 -2.95 7.41 6.25
C VAL A 78 -2.47 7.79 4.87
N TRP A 79 -1.26 8.34 4.83
CA TRP A 79 -0.57 8.76 3.62
C TRP A 79 0.79 8.07 3.55
N LEU A 80 1.23 7.68 2.36
CA LEU A 80 2.59 7.18 2.13
C LEU A 80 3.36 8.15 1.24
N GLN A 81 4.48 8.66 1.75
CA GLN A 81 5.33 9.58 1.00
C GLN A 81 6.11 8.83 -0.10
N HIS A 82 6.23 9.46 -1.28
CA HIS A 82 7.15 9.00 -2.31
C HIS A 82 8.62 9.27 -1.90
N PRO A 83 9.54 8.30 -2.05
CA PRO A 83 10.92 8.46 -1.59
C PRO A 83 11.68 9.57 -2.32
N ASP A 84 11.45 9.69 -3.63
CA ASP A 84 12.26 10.55 -4.51
C ASP A 84 11.57 11.88 -4.88
N ALA A 85 10.41 12.19 -4.30
CA ALA A 85 9.61 13.37 -4.68
C ALA A 85 8.77 13.89 -3.51
N LYS A 86 8.44 15.20 -3.52
CA LYS A 86 7.55 15.84 -2.53
C LYS A 86 6.08 15.58 -2.84
N VAL A 87 5.71 14.31 -2.99
CA VAL A 87 4.34 13.87 -3.18
C VAL A 87 4.02 12.69 -2.26
N ALA A 88 2.73 12.48 -2.00
CA ALA A 88 2.22 11.39 -1.19
C ALA A 88 0.98 10.75 -1.82
N TYR A 89 0.60 9.60 -1.26
CA TYR A 89 -0.56 8.82 -1.68
C TYR A 89 -1.43 8.54 -0.46
N ARG A 90 -2.70 8.95 -0.51
CA ARG A 90 -3.67 8.59 0.52
C ARG A 90 -4.06 7.12 0.40
N LEU A 91 -4.10 6.41 1.52
CA LEU A 91 -4.29 4.96 1.56
C LEU A 91 -5.40 4.55 2.52
N VAL A 92 -6.21 3.60 2.08
CA VAL A 92 -7.00 2.72 2.94
C VAL A 92 -6.15 1.48 3.25
N LEU A 93 -5.86 1.27 4.53
CA LEU A 93 -5.08 0.11 4.96
C LEU A 93 -5.97 -1.12 5.12
N ARG A 94 -5.51 -2.27 4.62
CA ARG A 94 -6.19 -3.57 4.79
C ARG A 94 -5.17 -4.64 5.15
N ASP A 95 -5.41 -5.38 6.23
CA ASP A 95 -4.74 -6.65 6.43
C ASP A 95 -5.31 -7.73 5.48
N GLU A 96 -4.83 -8.95 5.57
CA GLU A 96 -5.32 -10.04 4.71
C GLU A 96 -6.81 -10.35 4.94
N ALA A 97 -7.30 -10.26 6.18
CA ALA A 97 -8.70 -10.53 6.50
C ALA A 97 -9.62 -9.44 5.92
N GLY A 98 -9.27 -8.17 6.11
CA GLY A 98 -9.96 -7.02 5.53
C GLY A 98 -9.90 -7.02 4.00
N PHE A 99 -8.80 -7.48 3.42
CA PHE A 99 -8.71 -7.67 1.96
C PHE A 99 -9.62 -8.81 1.46
N ARG A 100 -9.66 -9.95 2.15
CA ARG A 100 -10.60 -11.05 1.82
C ARG A 100 -12.06 -10.59 1.92
N ALA A 101 -12.40 -9.83 2.96
CA ALA A 101 -13.73 -9.24 3.11
C ALA A 101 -14.05 -8.31 1.94
N TRP A 102 -13.12 -7.42 1.57
CA TRP A 102 -13.27 -6.57 0.40
C TRP A 102 -13.43 -7.40 -0.89
N LEU A 103 -12.71 -8.50 -1.07
CA LEU A 103 -12.93 -9.35 -2.27
C LEU A 103 -14.30 -10.02 -2.31
N ALA A 104 -14.91 -10.29 -1.17
CA ALA A 104 -16.19 -10.97 -1.07
C ALA A 104 -17.40 -10.07 -1.41
N GLU A 105 -17.26 -8.74 -1.32
CA GLU A 105 -18.37 -7.85 -1.68
C GLU A 105 -18.59 -7.88 -3.19
N VAL A 106 -19.84 -8.12 -3.59
CA VAL A 106 -20.24 -8.27 -5.00
C VAL A 106 -20.26 -6.93 -5.69
N ALA A 107 -19.11 -6.51 -6.22
CA ALA A 107 -18.96 -5.31 -7.04
C ALA A 107 -18.24 -5.67 -8.35
N PRO A 108 -18.81 -5.32 -9.52
CA PRO A 108 -18.14 -5.54 -10.79
C PRO A 108 -16.87 -4.68 -10.88
N GLY A 109 -15.81 -5.26 -11.44
CA GLY A 109 -14.60 -4.51 -11.78
C GLY A 109 -13.65 -4.19 -10.63
N LYS A 110 -13.72 -4.88 -9.48
CA LYS A 110 -12.69 -4.74 -8.43
C LYS A 110 -11.30 -4.99 -9.00
N LEU A 111 -10.51 -3.92 -9.11
CA LEU A 111 -9.16 -3.95 -9.65
C LEU A 111 -8.16 -4.11 -8.51
N ARG A 112 -7.13 -4.92 -8.76
CA ARG A 112 -6.00 -5.06 -7.85
C ARG A 112 -4.69 -5.20 -8.62
N ILE A 113 -3.64 -4.65 -8.04
CA ILE A 113 -2.27 -4.80 -8.49
C ILE A 113 -1.58 -5.76 -7.54
N ILE A 114 -1.19 -6.93 -8.00
CA ILE A 114 -0.29 -7.80 -7.25
C ILE A 114 1.13 -7.40 -7.65
N GLN A 115 1.86 -6.79 -6.71
CA GLN A 115 3.23 -6.33 -6.91
C GLN A 115 4.19 -7.46 -6.55
N ARG A 116 4.94 -7.92 -7.55
CA ARG A 116 5.90 -9.02 -7.49
C ARG A 116 7.30 -8.51 -7.80
N ALA A 117 8.30 -9.33 -7.50
CA ALA A 117 9.70 -9.02 -7.83
C ALA A 117 9.93 -8.86 -9.35
N ASP A 118 9.19 -9.60 -10.17
CA ASP A 118 9.31 -9.62 -11.63
C ASP A 118 8.35 -8.67 -12.35
N GLY A 119 7.47 -7.97 -11.63
CA GLY A 119 6.58 -6.95 -12.21
C GLY A 119 5.23 -6.82 -11.50
N PHE A 120 4.24 -6.31 -12.22
CA PHE A 120 2.88 -6.15 -11.73
C PHE A 120 1.93 -7.11 -12.43
N GLU A 121 1.15 -7.84 -11.64
CA GLU A 121 0.02 -8.60 -12.12
C GLU A 121 -1.27 -7.81 -11.85
N LEU A 122 -1.95 -7.44 -12.93
CA LEU A 122 -3.20 -6.69 -12.85
C LEU A 122 -4.34 -7.68 -12.90
N THR A 123 -5.18 -7.68 -11.86
CA THR A 123 -6.24 -8.66 -11.70
C THR A 123 -7.56 -7.95 -11.44
N THR A 124 -8.61 -8.53 -12.01
CA THR A 124 -10.00 -8.09 -11.85
C THR A 124 -10.80 -9.21 -11.19
N SER A 125 -12.08 -8.97 -10.89
CA SER A 125 -12.99 -10.04 -10.45
C SER A 125 -13.19 -11.15 -11.49
N VAL A 126 -12.95 -10.89 -12.78
CA VAL A 126 -13.04 -11.88 -13.86
C VAL A 126 -11.73 -12.60 -14.17
N GLY A 127 -10.64 -12.21 -13.51
CA GLY A 127 -9.33 -12.86 -13.63
C GLY A 127 -8.18 -11.89 -13.91
N LYS A 128 -7.00 -12.49 -14.09
CA LYS A 128 -5.74 -11.81 -14.42
C LYS A 128 -5.78 -11.27 -15.84
N LEU A 129 -5.23 -10.08 -16.03
CA LEU A 129 -5.07 -9.47 -17.34
C LEU A 129 -3.81 -9.97 -18.04
N PRO A 130 -3.89 -10.25 -19.35
CA PRO A 130 -2.76 -10.77 -20.10
C PRO A 130 -1.62 -9.75 -20.14
N GLY A 131 -0.40 -10.25 -19.99
CA GLY A 131 0.84 -9.52 -20.26
C GLY A 131 1.45 -9.96 -21.59
N PRO A 132 2.69 -9.53 -21.88
CA PRO A 132 3.43 -9.98 -23.06
C PRO A 132 3.76 -11.48 -23.02
N ASP A 133 3.97 -12.04 -21.82
CA ASP A 133 4.04 -13.48 -21.57
C ASP A 133 2.75 -13.94 -20.89
N ARG A 134 2.16 -15.02 -21.38
CA ARG A 134 0.95 -15.64 -20.84
C ARG A 134 1.12 -16.05 -19.37
N ASN A 135 2.32 -16.48 -18.99
CA ASN A 135 2.61 -16.94 -17.63
C ASN A 135 3.27 -15.85 -16.76
N GLY A 136 3.74 -14.77 -17.39
CA GLY A 136 4.42 -13.66 -16.75
C GLY A 136 3.47 -12.61 -16.14
N PRO A 137 4.00 -11.54 -15.54
CA PRO A 137 3.21 -10.41 -15.06
C PRO A 137 2.52 -9.67 -16.21
N SER A 138 1.40 -9.00 -15.91
CA SER A 138 0.71 -8.12 -16.87
C SER A 138 1.62 -6.97 -17.33
N VAL A 139 2.42 -6.45 -16.40
CA VAL A 139 3.45 -5.43 -16.66
C VAL A 139 4.79 -5.93 -16.10
N PRO A 140 5.70 -6.47 -16.93
CA PRO A 140 7.00 -6.93 -16.47
C PRO A 140 7.92 -5.76 -16.09
N VAL A 141 8.96 -6.07 -15.32
CA VAL A 141 10.07 -5.14 -15.10
C VAL A 141 10.73 -4.75 -16.42
N ARG A 142 11.20 -3.49 -16.50
CA ARG A 142 12.01 -2.99 -17.61
C ARG A 142 13.35 -2.51 -17.06
N GLY A 143 14.44 -3.07 -17.58
CA GLY A 143 15.80 -2.71 -17.12
C GLY A 143 16.03 -3.01 -15.64
N GLY A 144 15.47 -4.11 -15.13
CA GLY A 144 15.60 -4.53 -13.74
C GLY A 144 14.78 -3.70 -12.74
N ARG A 145 13.88 -2.83 -13.21
CA ARG A 145 13.05 -1.97 -12.36
C ARG A 145 11.58 -2.05 -12.75
N GLN A 146 10.71 -1.71 -11.81
CA GLN A 146 9.27 -1.59 -12.04
C GLN A 146 8.97 -0.58 -13.16
N ASP A 147 8.18 -0.99 -14.15
CA ASP A 147 7.82 -0.14 -15.29
C ASP A 147 6.56 0.68 -15.00
N ILE A 148 6.74 1.74 -14.19
CA ILE A 148 5.64 2.62 -13.74
C ILE A 148 4.91 3.28 -14.91
N ALA A 149 5.61 3.59 -16.00
CA ALA A 149 4.99 4.16 -17.19
C ALA A 149 4.05 3.16 -17.89
N ALA A 150 4.45 1.88 -17.99
CA ALA A 150 3.55 0.86 -18.51
C ALA A 150 2.40 0.56 -17.55
N LEU A 151 2.66 0.48 -16.25
CA LEU A 151 1.62 0.31 -15.23
C LEU A 151 0.54 1.37 -15.38
N ARG A 152 0.93 2.65 -15.46
CA ARG A 152 0.01 3.78 -15.65
C ARG A 152 -0.82 3.65 -16.92
N ARG A 153 -0.21 3.26 -18.04
CA ARG A 153 -0.93 3.07 -19.32
C ARG A 153 -1.96 1.95 -19.20
N GLU A 154 -1.60 0.82 -18.61
CA GLU A 154 -2.53 -0.30 -18.46
C GLU A 154 -3.66 0.01 -17.48
N LEU A 155 -3.37 0.67 -16.35
CA LEU A 155 -4.41 1.13 -15.42
C LEU A 155 -5.36 2.14 -16.06
N THR A 156 -4.84 3.06 -16.89
CA THR A 156 -5.68 4.01 -17.64
C THR A 156 -6.63 3.27 -18.60
N ARG A 157 -6.13 2.27 -19.34
CA ARG A 157 -6.96 1.43 -20.20
C ARG A 157 -8.02 0.66 -19.41
N LEU A 158 -7.69 0.20 -18.21
CA LEU A 158 -8.64 -0.51 -17.35
C LEU A 158 -9.71 0.39 -16.77
N LYS A 159 -9.37 1.59 -16.29
CA LYS A 159 -10.37 2.55 -15.81
C LYS A 159 -11.36 2.93 -16.93
N GLY A 160 -10.90 2.99 -18.19
CA GLY A 160 -11.77 3.18 -19.35
C GLY A 160 -12.73 2.01 -19.64
N ARG A 161 -12.40 0.78 -19.21
CA ARG A 161 -13.25 -0.42 -19.37
C ARG A 161 -14.17 -0.67 -18.16
N PHE A 162 -13.67 -0.37 -16.97
CA PHE A 162 -14.36 -0.55 -15.70
C PHE A 162 -14.63 0.82 -15.08
N THR A 163 -15.54 1.57 -15.72
CA THR A 163 -15.77 2.98 -15.39
C THR A 163 -16.31 3.19 -13.98
N THR A 164 -17.09 2.23 -13.47
CA THR A 164 -17.69 2.23 -12.13
C THR A 164 -16.75 1.72 -11.03
N SER A 165 -15.50 1.39 -11.37
CA SER A 165 -14.52 0.90 -10.40
C SER A 165 -13.70 2.06 -9.88
N ASP A 166 -14.05 2.55 -8.71
CA ASP A 166 -13.42 3.71 -8.07
C ASP A 166 -12.35 3.31 -7.05
N ASP A 167 -12.27 2.01 -6.74
CA ASP A 167 -11.32 1.44 -5.79
C ASP A 167 -10.25 0.58 -6.48
N LEU A 168 -9.01 0.72 -6.01
CA LEU A 168 -7.88 -0.10 -6.42
C LEU A 168 -7.05 -0.55 -5.20
N CYS A 169 -6.84 -1.85 -5.07
CA CYS A 169 -5.94 -2.40 -4.04
C CYS A 169 -4.56 -2.77 -4.61
N LEU A 170 -3.50 -2.22 -4.03
CA LEU A 170 -2.14 -2.68 -4.20
C LEU A 170 -1.86 -3.80 -3.18
N VAL A 171 -1.39 -4.94 -3.67
CA VAL A 171 -1.08 -6.15 -2.91
C VAL A 171 0.41 -6.48 -3.12
N PRO A 172 1.30 -5.89 -2.32
CA PRO A 172 2.72 -6.21 -2.39
C PRO A 172 3.02 -7.64 -1.93
N SER A 173 4.04 -8.25 -2.53
CA SER A 173 4.60 -9.49 -2.03
C SER A 173 5.23 -9.27 -0.64
N PHE A 174 5.29 -10.31 0.20
CA PHE A 174 5.74 -10.19 1.60
C PHE A 174 7.09 -9.46 1.77
N GLY A 175 8.07 -9.76 0.93
CA GLY A 175 9.41 -9.16 0.96
C GLY A 175 9.54 -7.83 0.20
N THR A 176 8.48 -7.03 0.11
CA THR A 176 8.53 -5.73 -0.60
C THR A 176 8.88 -4.61 0.37
N GLU A 177 9.85 -3.77 0.01
CA GLU A 177 10.19 -2.55 0.75
C GLU A 177 9.12 -1.46 0.54
N LEU A 178 8.85 -0.67 1.57
CA LEU A 178 7.84 0.41 1.51
C LEU A 178 8.15 1.44 0.41
N VAL A 179 9.42 1.72 0.14
CA VAL A 179 9.81 2.61 -0.95
C VAL A 179 9.44 2.06 -2.33
N GLN A 180 9.44 0.74 -2.51
CA GLN A 180 8.96 0.12 -3.74
C GLN A 180 7.43 0.15 -3.83
N VAL A 181 6.73 0.03 -2.71
CA VAL A 181 5.27 0.25 -2.65
C VAL A 181 4.93 1.67 -3.06
N ALA A 182 5.61 2.67 -2.49
CA ALA A 182 5.41 4.09 -2.80
C ALA A 182 5.68 4.42 -4.28
N ARG A 183 6.74 3.84 -4.87
CA ARG A 183 7.04 4.00 -6.30
C ARG A 183 5.94 3.37 -7.17
N ALA A 184 5.43 2.21 -6.81
CA ALA A 184 4.33 1.54 -7.53
C ALA A 184 3.04 2.37 -7.52
N LEU A 185 2.71 3.02 -6.39
CA LEU A 185 1.53 3.88 -6.27
C LEU A 185 1.55 5.06 -7.26
N GLY A 186 2.73 5.54 -7.67
CA GLY A 186 2.85 6.57 -8.72
C GLY A 186 2.32 6.13 -10.10
N GLY A 187 2.12 4.83 -10.30
CA GLY A 187 1.42 4.27 -11.47
C GLY A 187 -0.07 4.56 -11.49
N THR A 188 -0.67 4.90 -10.34
CA THR A 188 -2.12 5.13 -10.19
C THR A 188 -2.55 6.57 -10.53
N TYR A 189 -1.60 7.44 -10.89
CA TYR A 189 -1.83 8.83 -11.26
C TYR A 189 -1.49 9.06 -12.74
N VAL A 190 -2.29 9.85 -13.45
CA VAL A 190 -2.03 10.22 -14.86
C VAL A 190 -1.33 11.57 -15.02
N ALA A 191 -1.45 12.43 -14.02
CA ALA A 191 -0.78 13.72 -13.89
C ALA A 191 -0.69 14.07 -12.38
N PRO A 192 0.02 15.15 -11.99
CA PRO A 192 -0.03 15.66 -10.62
C PRO A 192 -1.48 15.85 -10.15
N GLU A 193 -1.80 15.40 -8.94
CA GLU A 193 -3.14 15.53 -8.32
C GLU A 193 -4.29 14.87 -9.11
N ARG A 194 -3.98 14.08 -10.15
CA ARG A 194 -4.97 13.39 -10.98
C ARG A 194 -4.81 11.88 -10.85
N ALA A 195 -5.40 11.34 -9.78
CA ALA A 195 -5.53 9.91 -9.57
C ALA A 195 -6.48 9.29 -10.61
N LEU A 196 -6.25 8.01 -10.94
CA LEU A 196 -7.14 7.20 -11.79
C LEU A 196 -8.34 6.62 -11.01
N PHE A 197 -8.19 6.50 -9.69
CA PHE A 197 -9.12 5.86 -8.77
C PHE A 197 -9.30 6.79 -7.56
N ASP A 198 -10.50 6.82 -7.01
CA ASP A 198 -10.84 7.67 -5.87
C ASP A 198 -10.28 7.08 -4.57
N THR A 199 -10.27 5.74 -4.47
CA THR A 199 -9.72 5.03 -3.32
C THR A 199 -8.53 4.17 -3.71
N LEU A 200 -7.40 4.41 -3.05
CA LEU A 200 -6.24 3.53 -3.11
C LEU A 200 -6.12 2.75 -1.81
N CYS A 201 -5.93 1.45 -1.94
CA CYS A 201 -5.84 0.52 -0.82
C CYS A 201 -4.44 -0.10 -0.80
N LEU A 202 -3.83 -0.20 0.38
CA LEU A 202 -2.60 -0.96 0.60
C LEU A 202 -2.91 -2.19 1.44
N VAL A 203 -2.71 -3.36 0.84
CA VAL A 203 -2.81 -4.63 1.56
C VAL A 203 -1.47 -4.93 2.23
N TYR A 204 -1.48 -5.19 3.53
CA TYR A 204 -0.29 -5.54 4.30
C TYR A 204 -0.43 -6.91 4.98
N PRO A 205 0.69 -7.58 5.32
CA PRO A 205 0.65 -8.88 5.97
C PRO A 205 -0.10 -8.84 7.31
N THR A 206 -0.79 -9.93 7.65
CA THR A 206 -1.42 -10.03 8.98
C THR A 206 -0.35 -9.92 10.07
N PRO A 207 -0.50 -9.03 11.06
CA PRO A 207 0.47 -8.87 12.14
C PRO A 207 0.68 -10.17 12.93
N ALA A 208 1.88 -10.38 13.47
CA ALA A 208 2.24 -11.64 14.11
C ALA A 208 1.42 -11.86 15.38
N GLY A 209 1.20 -10.82 16.19
CA GLY A 209 0.42 -10.92 17.43
C GLY A 209 -1.05 -11.31 17.21
N ALA A 210 -1.60 -11.05 16.03
CA ALA A 210 -2.97 -11.44 15.68
C ALA A 210 -3.11 -12.93 15.31
N ARG A 211 -2.01 -13.59 14.91
CA ARG A 211 -2.00 -15.02 14.54
C ARG A 211 -2.09 -15.94 15.77
N ASP A 212 -1.55 -15.51 16.91
CA ASP A 212 -1.52 -16.30 18.15
C ASP A 212 -2.85 -16.24 18.93
N GLY A 213 -3.73 -15.28 18.64
CA GLY A 213 -5.05 -15.13 19.27
C GLY A 213 -6.11 -16.12 18.77
N GLY A 214 -5.77 -17.01 17.83
CA GLY A 214 -6.72 -17.86 17.12
C GLY A 214 -6.25 -19.30 16.92
N SER A 215 -6.05 -20.06 18.01
CA SER A 215 -6.50 -21.45 18.19
C SER A 215 -5.89 -22.10 19.45
N PRO A 216 -6.69 -22.48 20.46
CA PRO A 216 -6.31 -23.55 21.38
C PRO A 216 -6.57 -24.88 20.66
N HIS A 217 -5.57 -25.43 19.99
CA HIS A 217 -5.60 -26.85 19.68
C HIS A 217 -5.12 -27.62 20.91
N SER A 218 -6.12 -28.07 21.66
CA SER A 218 -6.04 -29.18 22.61
C SER A 218 -5.22 -30.33 22.03
N ARG A 219 -4.23 -30.78 22.81
CA ARG A 219 -3.83 -32.19 22.86
C ARG A 219 -4.31 -32.75 24.18
#